data_AF-A0A3D2WQ21-F1
#
_entry.id   AF-A0A3D2WQ21-F1
#
_cell.length_a   1.000
_cell.length_b   1.000
_cell.length_c   1.000
_cell.angle_alpha   90.00
_cell.angle_beta   90.00
_cell.angle_gamma   90.00
#
_symmetry.space_group_name_H-M   'P 1'
#
loop_
_entity.id
_entity.type
_entity.pdbx_description
1 polymer ?
#
loop_
_entity_poly.entity_id
_entity_poly.type
_entity_poly.pdbx_seq_one_letter_code
_entity_poly.pdbx_strand_id
1 'polypeptide(L)'
;MTEHTLPAHILKQLAQELEVKENQVTAAVNLLDEGATVPFIARYRKEVTQGLTDTHLRQLEERLDYMRDLQSQKETALKTIKELDKLTPALEKQINEAMTKQVLADLYQPYRPKRRSKATQAIEAGLEPLATDIWSNRELNPEEFAQKFINEEKGITTVKQALEGAQHILAEKWSDDPVVVQPLREQMRTEAHIISKAKNAPAEKTTGDAEKDKALAKKRDQFEKKAAKFNDYLQHSEGVGAIASHRILALFRGRRENVLDLTVDLPEVEKGQKHPCVSKMHQILEFTPEGKPADAWLEKVVNWTWRVKLHTKLENDLMSEIKEKADQDSINVFARNLKNLLLSAPAGTKATIGLDPGIRTGVKVAVVGETGQVLEHTTIYPHAPKNQWDEAKAALKAICEKFTVELIAIGNGTASRETDKLVAEFIRENPEF
;
A
#
# COMPACT_ATOMS: atom_id res chain seq x y z
N MET A 1 -7.51 -9.77 33.56
CA MET A 1 -7.37 -10.72 32.45
C MET A 1 -8.75 -10.83 31.81
N THR A 2 -9.04 -9.94 30.87
CA THR A 2 -10.30 -9.98 30.13
C THR A 2 -10.18 -11.10 29.11
N GLU A 3 -10.98 -12.15 29.26
CA GLU A 3 -11.24 -13.09 28.18
C GLU A 3 -11.78 -12.28 26.99
N HIS A 4 -10.93 -11.95 26.03
CA HIS A 4 -11.37 -11.50 24.71
C HIS A 4 -11.78 -12.75 23.93
N THR A 5 -12.84 -13.41 24.40
CA THR A 5 -13.47 -14.48 23.64
C THR A 5 -14.01 -13.85 22.37
N LEU A 6 -13.34 -14.12 21.26
CA LEU A 6 -13.78 -13.62 19.98
C LEU A 6 -15.21 -14.09 19.72
N PRO A 7 -16.09 -13.23 19.18
CA PRO A 7 -17.43 -13.61 18.82
C PRO A 7 -17.45 -14.88 17.96
N ALA A 8 -18.44 -15.76 18.18
CA ALA A 8 -18.54 -17.05 17.47
C ALA A 8 -18.53 -16.92 15.94
N HIS A 9 -19.05 -15.81 15.39
CA HIS A 9 -19.03 -15.56 13.95
C HIS A 9 -17.61 -15.35 13.40
N ILE A 10 -16.69 -14.78 14.19
CA ILE A 10 -15.28 -14.58 13.79
C ILE A 10 -14.56 -15.93 13.72
N LEU A 11 -14.76 -16.79 14.73
CA LEU A 11 -14.16 -18.13 14.75
C LEU A 11 -14.63 -18.96 13.55
N LYS A 12 -15.92 -18.86 13.22
CA LYS A 12 -16.50 -19.48 12.03
C LYS A 12 -15.90 -18.94 10.73
N GLN A 13 -15.73 -17.63 10.62
CA GLN A 13 -15.08 -17.02 9.46
C GLN A 13 -13.64 -17.50 9.30
N LEU A 14 -12.84 -17.48 10.37
CA LEU A 14 -11.45 -17.95 10.35
C LEU A 14 -11.38 -19.43 9.95
N ALA A 15 -12.31 -20.26 10.45
CA ALA A 15 -12.39 -21.67 10.07
C ALA A 15 -12.66 -21.86 8.58
N GLN A 16 -13.56 -21.07 8.00
CA GLN A 16 -13.86 -21.09 6.56
C GLN A 16 -12.67 -20.60 5.72
N GLU A 17 -12.04 -19.49 6.10
CA GLU A 17 -10.88 -18.92 5.40
C GLU A 17 -9.67 -19.87 5.38
N LEU A 18 -9.48 -20.63 6.46
CA LEU A 18 -8.38 -21.57 6.63
C LEU A 18 -8.72 -23.00 6.17
N GLU A 19 -9.96 -23.25 5.74
CA GLU A 19 -10.46 -24.58 5.37
C GLU A 19 -10.30 -25.63 6.50
N VAL A 20 -10.50 -25.23 7.75
CA VAL A 20 -10.39 -26.08 8.94
C VAL A 20 -11.68 -26.04 9.76
N LYS A 21 -11.78 -26.88 10.79
CA LYS A 21 -12.96 -26.92 11.66
C LYS A 21 -12.90 -25.82 12.73
N GLU A 22 -14.05 -25.29 13.10
CA GLU A 22 -14.17 -24.23 14.13
C GLU A 22 -13.53 -24.63 15.47
N ASN A 23 -13.70 -25.89 15.89
CA ASN A 23 -13.09 -26.40 17.12
C ASN A 23 -11.54 -26.37 17.08
N GLN A 24 -10.93 -26.57 15.90
CA GLN A 24 -9.48 -26.49 15.74
C GLN A 24 -9.00 -25.05 15.89
N VAL A 25 -9.73 -24.09 15.31
CA VAL A 25 -9.45 -22.66 15.44
C VAL A 25 -9.55 -22.23 16.89
N THR A 26 -10.65 -22.54 17.58
CA THR A 26 -10.84 -22.19 19.00
C THR A 26 -9.71 -22.74 19.88
N ALA A 27 -9.35 -24.01 19.69
CA ALA A 27 -8.27 -24.64 20.44
C ALA A 27 -6.91 -23.95 20.19
N ALA A 28 -6.61 -23.61 18.94
CA ALA A 28 -5.37 -22.91 18.59
C ALA A 28 -5.34 -21.47 19.12
N VAL A 29 -6.45 -20.73 19.05
CA VAL A 29 -6.57 -19.37 19.58
C VAL A 29 -6.33 -19.34 21.09
N ASN A 30 -6.93 -20.27 21.84
CA ASN A 30 -6.71 -20.35 23.29
C ASN A 30 -5.23 -20.58 23.62
N LEU A 31 -4.55 -21.46 22.88
CA LEU A 31 -3.13 -21.71 23.07
C LEU A 31 -2.27 -20.47 22.74
N LEU A 32 -2.60 -19.73 21.67
CA LEU A 32 -1.92 -18.48 21.33
C LEU A 32 -2.11 -17.41 22.41
N ASP A 33 -3.32 -17.31 22.97
CA ASP A 33 -3.64 -16.36 24.04
C ASP A 33 -2.98 -16.70 25.38
N GLU A 34 -2.73 -17.98 25.64
CA GLU A 34 -1.89 -18.46 26.73
C GLU A 34 -0.39 -18.18 26.52
N GLY A 35 -0.01 -17.62 25.36
CA GLY A 35 1.36 -17.26 25.00
C GLY A 35 2.16 -18.39 24.35
N ALA A 36 1.51 -19.47 23.92
CA ALA A 36 2.19 -20.53 23.18
C ALA A 36 2.59 -20.05 21.78
N THR A 37 3.83 -20.34 21.36
CA THR A 37 4.30 -19.96 20.02
C THR A 37 3.81 -20.93 18.95
N VAL A 38 3.69 -20.47 17.70
CA VAL A 38 3.31 -21.34 16.57
C VAL A 38 4.17 -22.62 16.47
N PRO A 39 5.52 -22.57 16.52
CA PRO A 39 6.33 -23.80 16.48
C PRO A 39 6.06 -24.74 17.67
N PHE A 40 5.76 -24.18 18.85
CA PHE A 40 5.40 -24.98 20.02
C PHE A 40 4.07 -25.70 19.83
N ILE A 41 3.04 -24.98 19.37
CA ILE A 41 1.71 -25.55 19.13
C ILE A 41 1.80 -26.64 18.06
N ALA A 42 2.44 -26.33 16.94
CA ALA A 42 2.56 -27.25 15.81
C ALA A 42 3.33 -28.53 16.16
N ARG A 43 4.29 -28.46 17.09
CA ARG A 43 5.10 -29.64 17.49
C ARG A 43 4.51 -30.41 18.67
N TYR A 44 4.03 -29.72 19.70
CA TYR A 44 3.71 -30.29 21.02
C TYR A 44 2.22 -30.24 21.39
N ARG A 45 1.36 -29.64 20.54
CA ARG A 45 -0.10 -29.51 20.77
C ARG A 45 -0.92 -29.96 19.54
N LYS A 46 -0.38 -30.90 18.75
CA LYS A 46 -1.05 -31.45 17.57
C LYS A 46 -2.39 -32.11 17.89
N GLU A 47 -2.48 -32.84 19.00
CA GLU A 47 -3.72 -33.52 19.39
C GLU A 47 -4.82 -32.53 19.75
N VAL A 48 -4.47 -31.49 20.52
CA VAL A 48 -5.39 -30.43 20.95
C VAL A 48 -5.95 -29.65 19.75
N THR A 49 -5.11 -29.38 18.75
CA THR A 49 -5.48 -28.68 17.50
C THR A 49 -5.97 -29.62 16.39
N GLN A 50 -6.03 -30.93 16.64
CA GLN A 50 -6.39 -31.97 15.67
C GLN A 50 -5.57 -31.90 14.37
N GLY A 51 -4.27 -31.60 14.48
CA GLY A 51 -3.33 -31.65 13.35
C GLY A 51 -3.22 -30.40 12.50
N LEU A 52 -3.47 -29.20 13.05
CA LEU A 52 -3.14 -27.95 12.34
C LEU A 52 -1.65 -27.90 11.99
N THR A 53 -1.35 -27.46 10.77
CA THR A 53 0.01 -27.31 10.27
C THR A 53 0.61 -25.97 10.70
N ASP A 54 1.94 -25.82 10.66
CA ASP A 54 2.61 -24.53 10.85
C ASP A 54 2.04 -23.43 9.94
N THR A 55 1.67 -23.78 8.71
CA THR A 55 1.08 -22.84 7.75
C THR A 55 -0.29 -22.37 8.24
N HIS A 56 -1.18 -23.29 8.66
CA HIS A 56 -2.49 -22.92 9.20
C HIS A 56 -2.36 -22.05 10.44
N LEU A 57 -1.43 -22.38 11.34
CA LEU A 57 -1.24 -21.64 12.59
C LEU A 57 -0.67 -20.23 12.37
N ARG A 58 0.25 -20.05 11.41
CA ARG A 58 0.73 -18.70 11.05
C ARG A 58 -0.35 -17.85 10.39
N GLN A 59 -1.09 -18.43 9.44
CA GLN A 59 -2.21 -17.73 8.82
C GLN A 59 -3.29 -17.37 9.84
N LEU A 60 -3.55 -18.27 10.79
CA LEU A 60 -4.45 -18.01 11.91
C LEU A 60 -3.96 -16.84 12.76
N GLU A 61 -2.70 -16.83 13.19
CA GLU A 61 -2.10 -15.76 14.01
C GLU A 61 -2.25 -14.39 13.31
N GLU A 62 -1.87 -14.28 12.04
CA GLU A 62 -2.00 -13.04 11.27
C GLU A 62 -3.46 -12.57 11.13
N ARG A 63 -4.38 -13.51 10.83
CA ARG A 63 -5.81 -13.19 10.65
C ARG A 63 -6.50 -12.89 11.98
N LEU A 64 -6.08 -13.53 13.06
CA LEU A 64 -6.58 -13.32 14.41
C LEU A 64 -6.35 -11.88 14.85
N ASP A 65 -5.14 -11.36 14.65
CA ASP A 65 -4.79 -9.98 14.98
C ASP A 65 -5.62 -8.98 14.16
N TYR A 66 -5.77 -9.22 12.85
CA TYR A 66 -6.63 -8.40 12.01
C TYR A 66 -8.08 -8.37 12.51
N MET A 67 -8.62 -9.54 12.87
CA MET A 67 -10.01 -9.68 13.31
C MET A 67 -10.24 -9.04 14.68
N ARG A 68 -9.26 -9.12 15.59
CA ARG A 68 -9.30 -8.44 16.88
C ARG A 68 -9.33 -6.92 16.73
N ASP A 69 -8.48 -6.37 15.86
CA ASP A 69 -8.50 -4.94 15.57
C ASP A 69 -9.83 -4.50 14.94
N LEU A 70 -10.33 -5.27 13.95
CA LEU A 70 -11.65 -5.00 13.36
C LEU A 70 -12.76 -5.01 14.43
N GLN A 71 -12.76 -5.99 15.32
CA GLN A 71 -13.75 -6.10 16.39
C GLN A 71 -13.66 -4.91 17.38
N SER A 72 -12.45 -4.52 17.78
CA SER A 72 -12.24 -3.34 18.64
C SER A 72 -12.73 -2.05 17.98
N GLN A 73 -12.51 -1.90 16.66
CA GLN A 73 -13.03 -0.76 15.90
C GLN A 73 -14.56 -0.79 15.79
N LYS A 74 -15.18 -1.96 15.60
CA LYS A 74 -16.65 -2.11 15.60
C LYS A 74 -17.25 -1.64 16.92
N GLU A 75 -16.68 -2.09 18.04
CA GLU A 75 -17.14 -1.70 19.39
C GLU A 75 -17.03 -0.19 19.60
N THR A 76 -15.92 0.41 19.16
CA THR A 76 -15.73 1.88 19.22
C THR A 76 -16.74 2.63 18.36
N ALA A 77 -17.01 2.16 17.15
CA ALA A 77 -17.99 2.75 16.25
C ALA A 77 -19.41 2.66 16.84
N LEU A 78 -19.82 1.48 17.31
CA LEU A 78 -21.13 1.26 17.95
C LEU A 78 -21.32 2.17 19.15
N LYS A 79 -20.30 2.29 20.02
CA LYS A 79 -20.34 3.18 21.18
C LYS A 79 -20.54 4.64 20.76
N THR A 80 -19.77 5.12 19.78
CA THR A 80 -19.86 6.50 19.30
C THR A 80 -21.22 6.80 18.68
N ILE A 81 -21.76 5.89 17.86
CA ILE A 81 -23.06 6.06 17.20
C ILE A 81 -24.20 6.03 18.22
N LYS A 82 -24.07 5.20 19.26
CA LYS A 82 -25.01 5.14 20.37
C LYS A 82 -25.01 6.44 21.19
N GLU A 83 -23.85 7.01 21.46
CA GLU A 83 -23.72 8.32 22.14
C GLU A 83 -24.34 9.48 21.35
N LEU A 84 -24.49 9.34 20.02
CA LEU A 84 -25.15 10.32 19.16
C LEU A 84 -26.67 10.09 19.03
N ASP A 85 -27.24 9.09 19.70
CA ASP A 85 -28.65 8.66 19.56
C ASP A 85 -29.06 8.37 18.11
N LYS A 86 -28.11 7.92 17.27
CA LYS A 86 -28.34 7.56 15.85
C LYS A 86 -28.26 6.06 15.57
N LEU A 87 -28.07 5.23 16.59
CA LEU A 87 -27.95 3.78 16.42
C LEU A 87 -29.31 3.15 16.16
N THR A 88 -29.59 2.80 14.91
CA THR A 88 -30.79 2.03 14.55
C THR A 88 -30.50 0.53 14.58
N PRO A 89 -31.49 -0.36 14.83
CA PRO A 89 -31.29 -1.81 14.79
C PRO A 89 -30.75 -2.31 13.44
N ALA A 90 -31.11 -1.64 12.33
CA ALA A 90 -30.59 -1.95 11.00
C ALA A 90 -29.10 -1.61 10.87
N LEU A 91 -28.68 -0.45 11.35
CA LEU A 91 -27.28 -0.02 11.32
C LEU A 91 -26.41 -0.85 12.26
N GLU A 92 -26.90 -1.18 13.45
CA GLU A 92 -26.22 -2.07 14.39
C GLU A 92 -25.94 -3.43 13.76
N LYS A 93 -26.93 -4.00 13.06
CA LYS A 93 -26.77 -5.25 12.32
C LYS A 93 -25.69 -5.12 11.23
N GLN A 94 -25.75 -4.06 10.41
CA GLN A 94 -24.76 -3.83 9.35
C GLN A 94 -23.32 -3.69 9.88
N ILE A 95 -23.12 -3.01 11.01
CA ILE A 95 -21.80 -2.85 11.63
C ILE A 95 -21.28 -4.18 12.15
N ASN A 96 -22.14 -4.97 12.81
CA ASN A 96 -21.76 -6.30 13.30
C ASN A 96 -21.41 -7.26 12.15
N GLU A 97 -22.14 -7.20 11.03
CA GLU A 97 -21.91 -7.99 9.82
C GLU A 97 -20.77 -7.48 8.93
N ALA A 98 -20.17 -6.31 9.24
CA ALA A 98 -19.08 -5.76 8.43
C ALA A 98 -17.84 -6.67 8.46
N MET A 99 -17.45 -7.22 7.30
CA MET A 99 -16.38 -8.22 7.19
C MET A 99 -14.97 -7.61 7.00
N THR A 100 -14.88 -6.31 6.71
CA THR A 100 -13.62 -5.62 6.46
C THR A 100 -13.58 -4.27 7.17
N LYS A 101 -12.36 -3.82 7.51
CA LYS A 101 -12.14 -2.47 8.07
C LYS A 101 -12.67 -1.37 7.14
N GLN A 102 -12.64 -1.60 5.83
CA GLN A 102 -13.16 -0.64 4.85
C GLN A 102 -14.68 -0.48 4.93
N VAL A 103 -15.42 -1.60 4.95
CA VAL A 103 -16.89 -1.56 5.07
C VAL A 103 -17.29 -0.91 6.39
N LEU A 104 -16.61 -1.24 7.48
CA LEU A 104 -16.81 -0.59 8.77
C LEU A 104 -16.54 0.92 8.71
N ALA A 105 -15.43 1.32 8.10
CA ALA A 105 -15.07 2.74 7.97
C ALA A 105 -16.13 3.51 7.18
N ASP A 106 -16.67 2.93 6.09
CA ASP A 106 -17.73 3.55 5.31
C ASP A 106 -19.04 3.71 6.10
N LEU A 107 -19.46 2.68 6.86
CA LEU A 107 -20.65 2.75 7.71
C LEU A 107 -20.49 3.77 8.86
N TYR A 108 -19.27 3.90 9.39
CA TYR A 108 -18.96 4.81 10.49
C TYR A 108 -18.70 6.25 10.03
N GLN A 109 -18.33 6.45 8.77
CA GLN A 109 -17.94 7.75 8.20
C GLN A 109 -18.94 8.90 8.48
N PRO A 110 -20.27 8.73 8.38
CA PRO A 110 -21.23 9.79 8.67
C PRO A 110 -21.22 10.26 10.14
N TYR A 111 -20.83 9.37 11.06
CA TYR A 111 -20.92 9.56 12.52
C TYR A 111 -19.59 9.92 13.16
N ARG A 112 -18.50 9.83 12.41
CA ARG A 112 -17.17 10.17 12.91
C ARG A 112 -17.11 11.64 13.32
N PRO A 113 -16.56 11.99 14.50
CA PRO A 113 -16.39 13.38 14.91
C PRO A 113 -15.58 14.15 13.86
N LYS A 114 -16.21 15.14 13.21
CA LYS A 114 -15.57 15.92 12.13
C LYS A 114 -15.01 17.23 12.68
N ARG A 115 -13.85 17.65 12.15
CA ARG A 115 -13.43 19.06 12.25
C ARG A 115 -14.52 19.92 11.62
N ARG A 116 -14.77 21.10 12.19
CA ARG A 116 -15.83 22.05 11.77
C ARG A 116 -15.77 22.33 10.26
N SER A 117 -16.51 21.55 9.47
CA SER A 117 -16.45 21.56 8.00
C SER A 117 -17.30 22.71 7.46
N LYS A 118 -17.11 23.09 6.19
CA LYS A 118 -17.99 24.07 5.56
C LYS A 118 -19.45 23.61 5.54
N ALA A 119 -19.71 22.30 5.47
CA ALA A 119 -21.06 21.75 5.56
C ALA A 119 -21.62 21.88 6.98
N THR A 120 -20.83 21.54 8.02
CA THR A 120 -21.26 21.73 9.42
C THR A 120 -21.55 23.20 9.72
N GLN A 121 -20.70 24.13 9.27
CA GLN A 121 -20.92 25.57 9.42
C GLN A 121 -22.21 26.02 8.70
N ALA A 122 -22.48 25.49 7.51
CA ALA A 122 -23.71 25.78 6.79
C ALA A 122 -24.96 25.21 7.49
N ILE A 123 -24.88 24.01 8.09
CA ILE A 123 -25.96 23.43 8.91
C ILE A 123 -26.21 24.28 10.16
N GLU A 124 -25.15 24.66 10.90
CA GLU A 124 -25.25 25.57 12.06
C GLU A 124 -25.84 26.93 11.66
N ALA A 125 -25.53 27.41 10.46
CA ALA A 125 -26.08 28.64 9.91
C ALA A 125 -27.56 28.50 9.47
N GLY A 126 -28.12 27.28 9.46
CA GLY A 126 -29.52 27.00 9.13
C GLY A 126 -29.79 26.78 7.63
N LEU A 127 -28.78 26.39 6.84
CA LEU A 127 -28.90 26.14 5.40
C LEU A 127 -29.28 24.70 5.03
N GLU A 128 -29.49 23.82 6.01
CA GLU A 128 -29.91 22.44 5.76
C GLU A 128 -31.28 22.32 5.05
N PRO A 129 -32.31 23.12 5.41
CA PRO A 129 -33.57 23.13 4.66
C PRO A 129 -33.38 23.60 3.22
N LEU A 130 -32.53 24.62 2.99
CA LEU A 130 -32.22 25.11 1.63
C LEU A 130 -31.69 23.98 0.73
N ALA A 131 -30.73 23.19 1.23
CA ALA A 131 -30.17 22.06 0.49
C ALA A 131 -31.21 20.95 0.25
N THR A 132 -31.98 20.60 1.27
CA THR A 132 -32.93 19.48 1.24
C THR A 132 -34.15 19.78 0.37
N ASP A 133 -34.66 21.01 0.45
CA ASP A 133 -35.84 21.44 -0.31
C ASP A 133 -35.53 21.59 -1.80
N ILE A 134 -34.37 22.16 -2.18
CA ILE A 134 -33.95 22.24 -3.59
C ILE A 134 -33.74 20.83 -4.17
N TRP A 135 -33.18 19.91 -3.38
CA TRP A 135 -33.02 18.51 -3.81
C TRP A 135 -34.36 17.80 -3.99
N SER A 136 -35.31 18.03 -3.07
CA SER A 136 -36.60 17.33 -3.05
C SER A 136 -37.60 17.91 -4.05
N ASN A 137 -37.52 19.22 -4.33
CA ASN A 137 -38.37 19.91 -5.28
C ASN A 137 -37.54 20.71 -6.30
N ARG A 138 -37.33 20.09 -7.46
CA ARG A 138 -36.54 20.66 -8.56
C ARG A 138 -37.21 21.84 -9.29
N GLU A 139 -38.50 22.09 -9.04
CA GLU A 139 -39.23 23.25 -9.58
C GLU A 139 -38.84 24.57 -8.87
N LEU A 140 -38.19 24.48 -7.71
CA LEU A 140 -37.73 25.66 -7.00
C LEU A 140 -36.57 26.32 -7.76
N ASN A 141 -36.67 27.63 -8.01
CA ASN A 141 -35.54 28.41 -8.48
C ASN A 141 -34.54 28.58 -7.32
N PRO A 142 -33.31 28.01 -7.41
CA PRO A 142 -32.34 28.06 -6.31
C PRO A 142 -31.98 29.47 -5.88
N GLU A 143 -31.87 30.41 -6.84
CA GLU A 143 -31.45 31.80 -6.54
C GLU A 143 -32.54 32.56 -5.79
N GLU A 144 -33.80 32.39 -6.16
CA GLU A 144 -34.94 33.01 -5.47
C GLU A 144 -35.18 32.38 -4.10
N PHE A 145 -35.12 31.04 -4.02
CA PHE A 145 -35.36 30.34 -2.77
C PHE A 145 -34.26 30.62 -1.73
N ALA A 146 -33.01 30.72 -2.16
CA ALA A 146 -31.87 31.06 -1.30
C ALA A 146 -31.94 32.48 -0.70
N GLN A 147 -32.72 33.42 -1.26
CA GLN A 147 -32.91 34.75 -0.66
C GLN A 147 -33.52 34.67 0.74
N LYS A 148 -34.37 33.66 0.99
CA LYS A 148 -35.02 33.43 2.30
C LYS A 148 -34.04 33.02 3.41
N PHE A 149 -32.82 32.63 3.03
CA PHE A 149 -31.80 32.11 3.93
C PHE A 149 -30.61 33.08 4.11
N ILE A 150 -30.73 34.32 3.62
CA ILE A 150 -29.75 35.38 3.90
C ILE A 150 -29.88 35.78 5.37
N ASN A 151 -28.78 35.71 6.10
CA ASN A 151 -28.73 36.05 7.51
C ASN A 151 -27.32 36.57 7.86
N GLU A 152 -27.21 37.90 8.04
CA GLU A 152 -25.94 38.55 8.36
C GLU A 152 -25.38 38.13 9.72
N GLU A 153 -26.22 37.90 10.73
CA GLU A 153 -25.81 37.45 12.06
C GLU A 153 -25.16 36.06 12.04
N LYS A 154 -25.57 35.22 11.08
CA LYS A 154 -25.00 33.88 10.85
C LYS A 154 -23.91 33.85 9.77
N GLY A 155 -23.45 35.01 9.30
CA GLY A 155 -22.36 35.14 8.33
C GLY A 155 -22.73 34.86 6.87
N ILE A 156 -24.03 34.81 6.55
CA ILE A 156 -24.54 34.59 5.18
C ILE A 156 -25.06 35.92 4.64
N THR A 157 -24.20 36.62 3.92
CA THR A 157 -24.47 37.98 3.40
C THR A 157 -24.99 37.99 1.97
N THR A 158 -24.87 36.87 1.23
CA THR A 158 -25.24 36.80 -0.19
C THR A 158 -25.92 35.48 -0.56
N VAL A 159 -26.77 35.51 -1.59
CA VAL A 159 -27.39 34.31 -2.21
C VAL A 159 -26.32 33.28 -2.62
N LYS A 160 -25.19 33.74 -3.16
CA LYS A 160 -24.08 32.88 -3.56
C LYS A 160 -23.48 32.11 -2.38
N GLN A 161 -23.31 32.76 -1.23
CA GLN A 161 -22.82 32.09 -0.01
C GLN A 161 -23.82 31.06 0.51
N ALA A 162 -25.12 31.37 0.47
CA ALA A 162 -26.17 30.42 0.85
C ALA A 162 -26.15 29.16 -0.05
N LEU A 163 -26.06 29.35 -1.37
CA LEU A 163 -25.95 28.26 -2.34
C LEU A 163 -24.63 27.47 -2.23
N GLU A 164 -23.50 28.12 -1.93
CA GLU A 164 -22.23 27.42 -1.68
C GLU A 164 -22.33 26.57 -0.39
N GLY A 165 -22.96 27.10 0.66
CA GLY A 165 -23.24 26.34 1.88
C GLY A 165 -24.13 25.12 1.62
N ALA A 166 -25.24 25.30 0.90
CA ALA A 166 -26.12 24.21 0.50
C ALA A 166 -25.42 23.17 -0.39
N GLN A 167 -24.56 23.61 -1.31
CA GLN A 167 -23.71 22.74 -2.13
C GLN A 167 -22.77 21.89 -1.25
N HIS A 168 -22.15 22.48 -0.24
CA HIS A 168 -21.28 21.74 0.69
C HIS A 168 -22.05 20.69 1.50
N ILE A 169 -23.29 21.00 1.90
CA ILE A 169 -24.17 20.06 2.62
C ILE A 169 -24.49 18.84 1.74
N LEU A 170 -24.98 19.05 0.51
CA LEU A 170 -25.30 17.95 -0.40
C LEU A 170 -24.06 17.13 -0.76
N ALA A 171 -22.94 17.81 -1.06
CA ALA A 171 -21.71 17.12 -1.40
C ALA A 171 -21.16 16.27 -0.26
N GLU A 172 -21.24 16.75 0.99
CA GLU A 172 -20.82 15.96 2.14
C GLU A 172 -21.76 14.76 2.35
N LYS A 173 -23.08 14.98 2.28
CA LYS A 173 -24.09 13.91 2.36
C LYS A 173 -23.81 12.79 1.36
N TRP A 174 -23.59 13.10 0.09
CA TRP A 174 -23.32 12.09 -0.94
C TRP A 174 -21.92 11.46 -0.81
N SER A 175 -20.91 12.22 -0.33
CA SER A 175 -19.55 11.68 -0.18
C SER A 175 -19.35 10.73 1.00
N ASP A 176 -20.26 10.78 1.96
CA ASP A 176 -20.28 9.93 3.13
C ASP A 176 -21.34 8.82 3.06
N ASP A 177 -22.25 8.86 2.08
CA ASP A 177 -23.28 7.84 1.89
C ASP A 177 -22.69 6.56 1.25
N PRO A 178 -22.69 5.40 1.95
CA PRO A 178 -22.21 4.15 1.39
C PRO A 178 -22.94 3.71 0.11
N VAL A 179 -24.21 4.08 -0.06
CA VAL A 179 -25.00 3.76 -1.26
C VAL A 179 -24.41 4.45 -2.50
N VAL A 180 -23.81 5.63 -2.32
CA VAL A 180 -23.11 6.37 -3.39
C VAL A 180 -21.65 5.91 -3.50
N VAL A 181 -20.95 5.79 -2.38
CA VAL A 181 -19.50 5.53 -2.38
C VAL A 181 -19.16 4.12 -2.86
N GLN A 182 -19.89 3.08 -2.43
CA GLN A 182 -19.53 1.68 -2.75
C GLN A 182 -19.57 1.38 -4.26
N PRO A 183 -20.63 1.73 -5.02
CA PRO A 183 -20.66 1.43 -6.45
C PRO A 183 -19.59 2.20 -7.23
N LEU A 184 -19.27 3.42 -6.82
CA LEU A 184 -18.21 4.22 -7.45
C LEU A 184 -16.83 3.64 -7.17
N ARG A 185 -16.59 3.17 -5.94
CA ARG A 185 -15.35 2.47 -5.58
C ARG A 185 -15.18 1.21 -6.41
N GLU A 186 -16.21 0.39 -6.50
CA GLU A 186 -16.15 -0.85 -7.28
C GLU A 186 -15.87 -0.56 -8.76
N GLN A 187 -16.53 0.45 -9.34
CA GLN A 187 -16.26 0.87 -10.71
C GLN A 187 -14.80 1.33 -10.89
N MET A 188 -14.26 2.15 -9.99
CA MET A 188 -12.84 2.54 -10.06
C MET A 188 -11.92 1.34 -9.89
N ARG A 189 -12.25 0.39 -9.03
CA ARG A 189 -11.42 -0.80 -8.80
C ARG A 189 -11.30 -1.68 -10.04
N THR A 190 -12.39 -1.81 -10.80
CA THR A 190 -12.44 -2.67 -11.99
C THR A 190 -11.95 -1.98 -13.26
N GLU A 191 -12.26 -0.69 -13.43
CA GLU A 191 -12.05 0.04 -14.68
C GLU A 191 -10.91 1.07 -14.62
N ALA A 192 -10.43 1.46 -13.44
CA ALA A 192 -9.40 2.49 -13.35
C ALA A 192 -8.02 2.00 -13.78
N HIS A 193 -7.25 2.95 -14.28
CA HIS A 193 -5.84 2.79 -14.60
C HIS A 193 -5.00 3.55 -13.58
N ILE A 194 -3.87 2.97 -13.19
CA ILE A 194 -2.79 3.75 -12.62
C ILE A 194 -2.07 4.47 -13.76
N ILE A 195 -2.06 5.79 -13.69
CA ILE A 195 -1.50 6.68 -14.71
C ILE A 195 -0.28 7.35 -14.08
N SER A 196 0.81 7.34 -14.82
CA SER A 196 2.07 7.96 -14.43
C SER A 196 2.52 8.96 -15.48
N LYS A 197 2.95 10.11 -14.99
CA LYS A 197 3.49 11.19 -15.82
C LYS A 197 4.80 11.66 -15.21
N ALA A 198 5.76 12.00 -16.07
CA ALA A 198 7.00 12.62 -15.65
C ALA A 198 6.69 13.93 -14.91
N LYS A 199 7.27 14.09 -13.73
CA LYS A 199 7.20 15.35 -13.01
C LYS A 199 8.01 16.40 -13.78
N ASN A 200 7.54 17.64 -13.81
CA ASN A 200 8.28 18.71 -14.49
C ASN A 200 9.70 18.82 -13.91
N ALA A 201 10.70 18.74 -14.79
CA ALA A 201 12.09 18.96 -14.41
C ALA A 201 12.25 20.35 -13.78
N PRO A 202 13.24 20.55 -12.89
CA PRO A 202 13.57 21.89 -12.39
C PRO A 202 13.72 22.87 -13.55
N ALA A 203 13.04 24.01 -13.47
CA ALA A 203 12.96 24.98 -14.57
C ALA A 203 14.36 25.44 -15.02
N GLU A 204 14.56 25.56 -16.33
CA GLU A 204 15.78 26.09 -16.97
C GLU A 204 15.88 27.63 -16.89
N LYS A 205 15.35 28.22 -15.80
CA LYS A 205 15.38 29.68 -15.63
C LYS A 205 16.75 30.11 -15.15
N THR A 206 17.41 30.95 -15.93
CA THR A 206 18.59 31.73 -15.52
C THR A 206 18.12 32.80 -14.54
N THR A 207 18.63 32.72 -13.32
CA THR A 207 18.28 33.64 -12.22
C THR A 207 19.17 34.89 -12.21
N GLY A 208 20.17 34.96 -13.11
CA GLY A 208 21.16 36.04 -13.16
C GLY A 208 22.24 35.94 -12.08
N ASP A 209 22.15 34.91 -11.24
CA ASP A 209 23.05 34.59 -10.13
C ASP A 209 23.76 33.27 -10.46
N ALA A 210 25.06 33.37 -10.77
CA ALA A 210 25.86 32.26 -11.29
C ALA A 210 25.93 31.06 -10.33
N GLU A 211 25.75 31.27 -9.02
CA GLU A 211 25.78 30.21 -8.01
C GLU A 211 24.45 29.44 -7.98
N LYS A 212 23.32 30.15 -8.11
CA LYS A 212 21.98 29.56 -8.22
C LYS A 212 21.81 28.80 -9.53
N ASP A 213 22.31 29.33 -10.63
CA ASP A 213 22.21 28.68 -11.94
C ASP A 213 23.01 27.36 -11.99
N LYS A 214 24.20 27.31 -11.38
CA LYS A 214 24.96 26.05 -11.19
C LYS A 214 24.23 25.05 -10.30
N ALA A 215 23.57 25.50 -9.23
CA ALA A 215 22.79 24.63 -8.35
C ALA A 215 21.55 24.04 -9.06
N LEU A 216 20.87 24.84 -9.89
CA LEU A 216 19.76 24.40 -10.74
C LEU A 216 20.21 23.37 -11.79
N ALA A 217 21.34 23.61 -12.48
CA ALA A 217 21.91 22.66 -13.43
C ALA A 217 22.27 21.31 -12.77
N LYS A 218 22.86 21.34 -11.57
CA LYS A 218 23.17 20.13 -10.79
C LYS A 218 21.91 19.38 -10.36
N LYS A 219 20.86 20.09 -9.94
CA LYS A 219 19.55 19.49 -9.61
C LYS A 219 18.90 18.85 -10.83
N ARG A 220 19.03 19.45 -12.01
CA ARG A 220 18.52 18.88 -13.26
C ARG A 220 19.26 17.62 -13.68
N ASP A 221 20.59 17.64 -13.68
CA ASP A 221 21.41 16.44 -13.98
C ASP A 221 21.10 15.29 -13.00
N GLN A 222 20.90 15.60 -11.70
CA GLN A 222 20.46 14.62 -10.71
C GLN A 222 19.04 14.08 -10.99
N PHE A 223 18.13 14.95 -11.43
CA PHE A 223 16.77 14.55 -11.82
C PHE A 223 16.82 13.63 -13.05
N GLU A 224 17.55 13.99 -14.10
CA GLU A 224 17.70 13.20 -15.33
C GLU A 224 18.31 11.83 -15.05
N LYS A 225 19.36 11.75 -14.21
CA LYS A 225 19.97 10.48 -13.78
C LYS A 225 19.00 9.58 -13.01
N LYS A 226 18.10 10.18 -12.21
CA LYS A 226 17.04 9.42 -11.53
C LYS A 226 15.96 9.01 -12.51
N ALA A 227 15.51 9.91 -13.37
CA ALA A 227 14.49 9.69 -14.39
C ALA A 227 14.85 8.57 -15.36
N ALA A 228 16.14 8.43 -15.70
CA ALA A 228 16.64 7.33 -16.53
C ALA A 228 16.30 5.93 -15.96
N LYS A 229 16.19 5.79 -14.62
CA LYS A 229 15.80 4.53 -13.97
C LYS A 229 14.32 4.20 -14.11
N PHE A 230 13.50 5.19 -14.46
CA PHE A 230 12.05 5.08 -14.57
C PHE A 230 11.58 5.37 -16.00
N ASN A 231 12.45 5.20 -17.00
CA ASN A 231 12.17 5.56 -18.39
C ASN A 231 10.88 4.91 -18.92
N ASP A 232 10.65 3.65 -18.56
CA ASP A 232 9.46 2.88 -18.94
C ASP A 232 8.16 3.41 -18.30
N TYR A 233 8.27 4.29 -17.30
CA TYR A 233 7.15 4.80 -16.50
C TYR A 233 6.96 6.32 -16.61
N LEU A 234 7.71 7.01 -17.48
CA LEU A 234 7.57 8.46 -17.64
C LEU A 234 6.22 8.87 -18.26
N GLN A 235 5.62 7.97 -19.04
CA GLN A 235 4.29 8.15 -19.60
C GLN A 235 3.63 6.78 -19.74
N HIS A 236 3.15 6.24 -18.62
CA HIS A 236 2.60 4.89 -18.55
C HIS A 236 1.18 4.90 -17.98
N SER A 237 0.32 4.03 -18.51
CA SER A 237 -1.05 3.81 -18.06
C SER A 237 -1.36 2.33 -18.13
N GLU A 238 -1.85 1.76 -17.04
CA GLU A 238 -2.16 0.33 -16.96
C GLU A 238 -3.32 0.10 -15.97
N GLY A 239 -4.18 -0.87 -16.28
CA GLY A 239 -5.33 -1.21 -15.44
C GLY A 239 -4.92 -1.66 -14.05
N VAL A 240 -5.59 -1.11 -13.03
CA VAL A 240 -5.31 -1.39 -11.61
C VAL A 240 -5.43 -2.88 -11.28
N GLY A 241 -6.41 -3.57 -11.86
CA GLY A 241 -6.59 -5.01 -11.67
C GLY A 241 -5.52 -5.90 -12.31
N ALA A 242 -4.79 -5.40 -13.32
CA ALA A 242 -3.89 -6.20 -14.15
C ALA A 242 -2.40 -5.93 -13.88
N ILE A 243 -2.06 -4.79 -13.28
CA ILE A 243 -0.67 -4.38 -13.08
C ILE A 243 0.07 -5.30 -12.10
N ALA A 244 1.29 -5.70 -12.47
CA ALA A 244 2.13 -6.55 -11.63
C ALA A 244 2.73 -5.79 -10.42
N SER A 245 2.86 -6.47 -9.29
CA SER A 245 3.30 -5.91 -8.00
C SER A 245 4.65 -5.17 -8.09
N HIS A 246 5.64 -5.72 -8.81
CA HIS A 246 6.94 -5.06 -8.99
C HIS A 246 6.84 -3.73 -9.76
N ARG A 247 5.90 -3.59 -10.72
CA ARG A 247 5.66 -2.33 -11.45
C ARG A 247 4.98 -1.30 -10.55
N ILE A 248 3.98 -1.71 -9.76
CA ILE A 248 3.38 -0.84 -8.73
C ILE A 248 4.49 -0.29 -7.82
N LEU A 249 5.36 -1.14 -7.28
CA LEU A 249 6.44 -0.70 -6.40
C LEU A 249 7.43 0.25 -7.10
N ALA A 250 7.72 0.04 -8.39
CA ALA A 250 8.55 0.94 -9.18
C ALA A 250 7.90 2.32 -9.36
N LEU A 251 6.60 2.36 -9.66
CA LEU A 251 5.82 3.60 -9.78
C LEU A 251 5.83 4.38 -8.46
N PHE A 252 5.48 3.73 -7.34
CA PHE A 252 5.48 4.37 -6.02
C PHE A 252 6.87 4.84 -5.59
N ARG A 253 7.93 4.11 -5.98
CA ARG A 253 9.31 4.55 -5.78
C ARG A 253 9.60 5.80 -6.61
N GLY A 254 9.20 5.84 -7.88
CA GLY A 254 9.35 7.01 -8.75
C GLY A 254 8.64 8.25 -8.19
N ARG A 255 7.43 8.08 -7.62
CA ARG A 255 6.72 9.14 -6.89
C ARG A 255 7.49 9.63 -5.67
N ARG A 256 7.98 8.70 -4.82
CA ARG A 256 8.75 9.02 -3.62
C ARG A 256 10.06 9.74 -3.94
N GLU A 257 10.71 9.37 -5.04
CA GLU A 257 11.93 10.01 -5.53
C GLU A 257 11.67 11.34 -6.26
N ASN A 258 10.40 11.81 -6.33
CA ASN A 258 9.96 13.02 -7.03
C ASN A 258 10.24 13.02 -8.54
N VAL A 259 10.26 11.84 -9.17
CA VAL A 259 10.44 11.68 -10.63
C VAL A 259 9.09 11.57 -11.34
N LEU A 260 8.13 10.90 -10.72
CA LEU A 260 6.81 10.62 -11.30
C LEU A 260 5.71 11.31 -10.48
N ASP A 261 4.70 11.82 -11.16
CA ASP A 261 3.39 12.07 -10.59
C ASP A 261 2.48 10.88 -10.94
N LEU A 262 1.75 10.37 -9.95
CA LEU A 262 0.86 9.23 -10.11
C LEU A 262 -0.57 9.67 -9.82
N THR A 263 -1.48 9.22 -10.67
CA THR A 263 -2.92 9.36 -10.48
C THR A 263 -3.61 8.02 -10.72
N VAL A 264 -4.71 7.75 -10.04
CA VAL A 264 -5.56 6.59 -10.36
C VAL A 264 -6.91 7.11 -10.81
N ASP A 265 -7.24 6.84 -12.07
CA ASP A 265 -8.48 7.33 -12.66
C ASP A 265 -8.94 6.43 -13.80
N LEU A 266 -10.18 6.60 -14.23
CA LEU A 266 -10.68 5.94 -15.44
C LEU A 266 -9.89 6.44 -16.66
N PRO A 267 -9.62 5.58 -17.66
CA PRO A 267 -8.97 6.00 -18.90
C PRO A 267 -9.73 7.15 -19.57
N GLU A 268 -8.99 8.04 -20.26
CA GLU A 268 -9.53 9.31 -20.75
C GLU A 268 -10.88 9.15 -21.47
N VAL A 269 -11.88 9.84 -20.94
CA VAL A 269 -13.19 10.00 -21.57
C VAL A 269 -13.06 11.02 -22.70
N GLU A 270 -13.72 10.79 -23.84
CA GLU A 270 -13.68 11.71 -24.97
C GLU A 270 -14.02 13.15 -24.55
N LYS A 271 -13.34 14.14 -25.15
CA LYS A 271 -13.56 15.57 -24.86
C LYS A 271 -15.04 15.92 -25.03
N GLY A 272 -15.67 16.32 -23.92
CA GLY A 272 -17.08 16.73 -23.89
C GLY A 272 -18.03 15.70 -23.25
N GLN A 273 -17.57 14.48 -22.98
CA GLN A 273 -18.34 13.49 -22.24
C GLN A 273 -18.21 13.71 -20.71
N LYS A 274 -19.30 13.43 -19.98
CA LYS A 274 -19.27 13.40 -18.50
C LYS A 274 -18.38 12.25 -18.04
N HIS A 275 -17.67 12.45 -16.94
CA HIS A 275 -16.89 11.39 -16.32
C HIS A 275 -17.80 10.18 -16.01
N PRO A 276 -17.41 8.93 -16.30
CA PRO A 276 -18.28 7.76 -16.09
C PRO A 276 -18.80 7.64 -14.65
N CYS A 277 -17.99 7.97 -13.65
CA CYS A 277 -18.42 8.02 -12.26
C CYS A 277 -19.47 9.12 -11.99
N VAL A 278 -19.44 10.26 -12.69
CA VAL A 278 -20.51 11.26 -12.62
C VAL A 278 -21.79 10.70 -13.22
N SER A 279 -21.72 10.01 -14.37
CA SER A 279 -22.87 9.31 -14.96
C SER A 279 -23.43 8.25 -14.01
N LYS A 280 -22.57 7.54 -13.27
CA LYS A 280 -22.98 6.59 -12.24
C LYS A 280 -23.64 7.28 -11.04
N MET A 281 -23.13 8.43 -10.60
CA MET A 281 -23.79 9.25 -9.57
C MET A 281 -25.19 9.68 -10.00
N HIS A 282 -25.41 10.09 -11.25
CA HIS A 282 -26.74 10.40 -11.77
C HIS A 282 -27.73 9.24 -11.61
N GLN A 283 -27.27 8.01 -11.90
CA GLN A 283 -28.08 6.80 -11.74
C GLN A 283 -28.41 6.52 -10.28
N ILE A 284 -27.41 6.59 -9.38
CA ILE A 284 -27.59 6.28 -7.95
C ILE A 284 -28.47 7.33 -7.26
N LEU A 285 -28.29 8.60 -7.61
CA LEU A 285 -29.05 9.71 -7.06
C LEU A 285 -30.41 9.89 -7.74
N GLU A 286 -30.74 9.06 -8.73
CA GLU A 286 -31.98 9.14 -9.52
C GLU A 286 -32.23 10.54 -10.10
N PHE A 287 -31.16 11.22 -10.52
CA PHE A 287 -31.20 12.60 -11.01
C PHE A 287 -30.86 12.67 -12.50
N THR A 288 -31.84 13.08 -13.31
CA THR A 288 -31.65 13.40 -14.73
C THR A 288 -32.12 14.84 -14.97
N PRO A 289 -31.28 15.75 -15.50
CA PRO A 289 -31.71 17.10 -15.86
C PRO A 289 -32.85 17.07 -16.90
N GLU A 290 -33.98 17.68 -16.56
CA GLU A 290 -35.21 17.73 -17.38
C GLU A 290 -35.54 19.17 -17.80
N GLY A 291 -34.64 20.13 -17.50
CA GLY A 291 -34.84 21.55 -17.77
C GLY A 291 -35.56 22.30 -16.65
N LYS A 292 -35.66 21.70 -15.46
CA LYS A 292 -36.28 22.34 -14.29
C LYS A 292 -35.35 23.42 -13.72
N PRO A 293 -35.89 24.44 -13.02
CA PRO A 293 -35.11 25.57 -12.50
C PRO A 293 -33.90 25.17 -11.63
N ALA A 294 -34.01 24.11 -10.82
CA ALA A 294 -32.93 23.66 -9.95
C ALA A 294 -31.82 22.86 -10.67
N ASP A 295 -32.09 22.34 -11.86
CA ASP A 295 -31.25 21.31 -12.50
C ASP A 295 -29.84 21.79 -12.78
N ALA A 296 -29.70 23.02 -13.28
CA ALA A 296 -28.41 23.59 -13.61
C ALA A 296 -27.52 23.78 -12.36
N TRP A 297 -28.12 24.05 -11.20
CA TRP A 297 -27.39 24.13 -9.94
C TRP A 297 -27.04 22.74 -9.42
N LEU A 298 -28.01 21.81 -9.39
CA LEU A 298 -27.80 20.43 -8.94
C LEU A 298 -26.73 19.70 -9.77
N GLU A 299 -26.73 19.87 -11.09
CA GLU A 299 -25.68 19.35 -11.97
C GLU A 299 -24.29 19.87 -11.56
N LYS A 300 -24.17 21.17 -11.23
CA LYS A 300 -22.90 21.73 -10.72
C LYS A 300 -22.51 21.10 -9.38
N VAL A 301 -23.46 20.85 -8.49
CA VAL A 301 -23.20 20.19 -7.19
C VAL A 301 -22.70 18.76 -7.41
N VAL A 302 -23.33 17.96 -8.28
CA VAL A 302 -22.91 16.58 -8.58
C VAL A 302 -21.48 16.55 -9.14
N ASN A 303 -21.19 17.35 -10.17
CA ASN A 303 -19.85 17.43 -10.76
C ASN A 303 -18.78 17.89 -9.75
N TRP A 304 -19.12 18.88 -8.92
CA TRP A 304 -18.22 19.37 -7.89
C TRP A 304 -17.97 18.31 -6.81
N THR A 305 -19.00 17.56 -6.43
CA THR A 305 -18.91 16.49 -5.42
C THR A 305 -17.98 15.38 -5.90
N TRP A 306 -18.12 14.95 -7.16
CA TRP A 306 -17.17 14.03 -7.78
C TRP A 306 -15.74 14.56 -7.69
N ARG A 307 -15.50 15.73 -8.30
CA ARG A 307 -14.14 16.27 -8.47
C ARG A 307 -13.42 16.62 -7.16
N VAL A 308 -14.15 17.15 -6.16
CA VAL A 308 -13.53 17.73 -4.95
C VAL A 308 -13.58 16.80 -3.75
N LYS A 309 -14.54 15.87 -3.70
CA LYS A 309 -14.73 14.98 -2.55
C LYS A 309 -14.47 13.52 -2.91
N LEU A 310 -15.26 12.98 -3.85
CA LEU A 310 -15.28 11.53 -4.11
C LEU A 310 -14.04 11.05 -4.86
N HIS A 311 -13.63 11.71 -5.94
CA HIS A 311 -12.47 11.31 -6.74
C HIS A 311 -11.21 11.20 -5.88
N THR A 312 -10.84 12.27 -5.17
CA THR A 312 -9.65 12.26 -4.30
C THR A 312 -9.74 11.21 -3.18
N LYS A 313 -10.92 10.98 -2.61
CA LYS A 313 -11.11 9.94 -1.58
C LYS A 313 -10.87 8.55 -2.17
N LEU A 314 -11.57 8.23 -3.25
CA LEU A 314 -11.51 6.92 -3.90
C LEU A 314 -10.15 6.63 -4.54
N GLU A 315 -9.51 7.65 -5.12
CA GLU A 315 -8.14 7.55 -5.64
C GLU A 315 -7.15 7.19 -4.53
N ASN A 316 -7.22 7.85 -3.37
CA ASN A 316 -6.32 7.58 -2.25
C ASN A 316 -6.57 6.20 -1.63
N ASP A 317 -7.84 5.81 -1.49
CA ASP A 317 -8.23 4.48 -1.02
C ASP A 317 -7.62 3.41 -1.94
N LEU A 318 -7.85 3.54 -3.26
CA LEU A 318 -7.37 2.58 -4.26
C LEU A 318 -5.83 2.57 -4.38
N MET A 319 -5.18 3.73 -4.30
CA MET A 319 -3.71 3.84 -4.23
C MET A 319 -3.14 3.09 -3.02
N SER A 320 -3.81 3.19 -1.87
CA SER A 320 -3.37 2.50 -0.65
C SER A 320 -3.55 0.99 -0.80
N GLU A 321 -4.70 0.55 -1.30
CA GLU A 321 -5.02 -0.87 -1.54
C GLU A 321 -4.00 -1.53 -2.49
N ILE A 322 -3.75 -0.93 -3.65
CA ILE A 322 -2.81 -1.51 -4.63
C ILE A 322 -1.39 -1.55 -4.08
N LYS A 323 -1.00 -0.58 -3.26
CA LYS A 323 0.33 -0.52 -2.65
C LYS A 323 0.50 -1.60 -1.60
N GLU A 324 -0.47 -1.77 -0.72
CA GLU A 324 -0.48 -2.79 0.32
C GLU A 324 -0.41 -4.19 -0.29
N LYS A 325 -1.25 -4.45 -1.31
CA LYS A 325 -1.20 -5.71 -2.07
C LYS A 325 0.18 -5.96 -2.69
N ALA A 326 0.75 -4.94 -3.33
CA ALA A 326 2.06 -5.08 -3.97
C ALA A 326 3.21 -5.31 -2.97
N ASP A 327 3.14 -4.67 -1.79
CA ASP A 327 4.07 -4.92 -0.70
C ASP A 327 3.96 -6.34 -0.18
N GLN A 328 2.75 -6.82 0.07
CA GLN A 328 2.53 -8.17 0.58
C GLN A 328 3.06 -9.23 -0.39
N ASP A 329 2.80 -9.07 -1.69
CA ASP A 329 3.33 -9.98 -2.71
C ASP A 329 4.87 -10.00 -2.72
N SER A 330 5.50 -8.83 -2.60
CA SER A 330 6.96 -8.72 -2.54
C SER A 330 7.53 -9.36 -1.28
N ILE A 331 6.90 -9.12 -0.12
CA ILE A 331 7.27 -9.72 1.16
C ILE A 331 7.17 -11.25 1.06
N ASN A 332 6.11 -11.78 0.45
CA ASN A 332 5.93 -13.21 0.26
C ASN A 332 7.02 -13.83 -0.64
N VAL A 333 7.54 -13.10 -1.63
CA VAL A 333 8.70 -13.52 -2.43
C VAL A 333 9.97 -13.51 -1.58
N PHE A 334 10.22 -12.46 -0.81
CA PHE A 334 11.39 -12.37 0.07
C PHE A 334 11.38 -13.44 1.17
N ALA A 335 10.23 -13.71 1.78
CA ALA A 335 10.06 -14.75 2.79
C ALA A 335 10.37 -16.14 2.22
N ARG A 336 9.90 -16.45 1.00
CA ARG A 336 10.21 -17.70 0.30
C ARG A 336 11.70 -17.82 -0.01
N ASN A 337 12.32 -16.76 -0.53
CA ASN A 337 13.75 -16.75 -0.83
C ASN A 337 14.60 -16.94 0.43
N LEU A 338 14.26 -16.24 1.52
CA LEU A 338 14.95 -16.38 2.80
C LEU A 338 14.77 -17.79 3.39
N LYS A 339 13.56 -18.35 3.34
CA LYS A 339 13.30 -19.72 3.78
C LYS A 339 14.17 -20.73 3.04
N ASN A 340 14.27 -20.61 1.71
CA ASN A 340 15.12 -21.48 0.90
C ASN A 340 16.60 -21.33 1.26
N LEU A 341 17.05 -20.11 1.54
CA LEU A 341 18.42 -19.85 1.96
C LEU A 341 18.72 -20.48 3.34
N LEU A 342 17.82 -20.31 4.31
CA LEU A 342 17.98 -20.87 5.66
C LEU A 342 17.92 -22.40 5.70
N LEU A 343 17.19 -23.02 4.77
CA LEU A 343 17.05 -24.47 4.64
C LEU A 343 17.99 -25.08 3.58
N SER A 344 18.92 -24.29 3.04
CA SER A 344 19.92 -24.81 2.11
C SER A 344 20.77 -25.88 2.81
N ALA A 345 21.07 -26.96 2.09
CA ALA A 345 21.83 -28.07 2.65
C ALA A 345 23.18 -27.56 3.18
N PRO A 346 23.52 -27.82 4.45
CA PRO A 346 24.81 -27.43 4.99
C PRO A 346 25.90 -28.27 4.30
N ALA A 347 26.98 -27.63 3.85
CA ALA A 347 28.11 -28.31 3.22
C ALA A 347 28.92 -29.20 4.19
N GLY A 348 28.64 -29.07 5.49
CA GLY A 348 29.25 -29.86 6.56
C GLY A 348 30.44 -29.18 7.23
N THR A 349 31.13 -29.93 8.08
CA THR A 349 32.30 -29.50 8.86
C THR A 349 33.57 -29.63 8.02
N LYS A 350 33.69 -28.79 6.98
CA LYS A 350 34.80 -28.80 6.04
C LYS A 350 35.54 -27.47 6.07
N ALA A 351 36.88 -27.51 6.10
CA ALA A 351 37.67 -26.29 6.01
C ALA A 351 37.39 -25.58 4.67
N THR A 352 37.14 -24.28 4.74
CA THR A 352 36.56 -23.51 3.63
C THR A 352 37.29 -22.18 3.45
N ILE A 353 37.61 -21.83 2.20
CA ILE A 353 37.97 -20.46 1.83
C ILE A 353 36.69 -19.70 1.45
N GLY A 354 36.38 -18.63 2.18
CA GLY A 354 35.37 -17.64 1.81
C GLY A 354 35.98 -16.52 0.99
N LEU A 355 35.44 -16.30 -0.21
CA LEU A 355 35.78 -15.20 -1.10
C LEU A 355 34.59 -14.24 -1.19
N ASP A 356 34.81 -12.99 -0.78
CA ASP A 356 33.86 -11.88 -0.98
C ASP A 356 34.35 -10.98 -2.13
N PRO A 357 33.78 -11.14 -3.34
CA PRO A 357 34.24 -10.47 -4.54
C PRO A 357 34.22 -8.94 -4.45
N GLY A 358 35.14 -8.31 -5.19
CA GLY A 358 35.19 -6.86 -5.29
C GLY A 358 36.19 -6.41 -6.35
N ILE A 359 35.92 -5.27 -6.97
CA ILE A 359 36.76 -4.69 -8.03
C ILE A 359 37.82 -3.79 -7.38
N ARG A 360 37.47 -2.52 -7.12
CA ARG A 360 38.40 -1.51 -6.60
C ARG A 360 38.98 -1.84 -5.22
N THR A 361 38.18 -2.49 -4.36
CA THR A 361 38.58 -2.86 -2.99
C THR A 361 39.28 -4.22 -2.92
N GLY A 362 39.40 -4.93 -4.06
CA GLY A 362 39.87 -6.31 -4.10
C GLY A 362 38.83 -7.32 -3.63
N VAL A 363 39.19 -8.59 -3.77
CA VAL A 363 38.45 -9.75 -3.25
C VAL A 363 38.98 -10.07 -1.85
N LYS A 364 38.09 -10.09 -0.87
CA LYS A 364 38.45 -10.39 0.51
C LYS A 364 38.43 -11.90 0.69
N VAL A 365 39.46 -12.41 1.36
CA VAL A 365 39.67 -13.85 1.55
C VAL A 365 39.64 -14.13 3.05
N ALA A 366 38.85 -15.10 3.47
CA ALA A 366 38.83 -15.62 4.83
C ALA A 366 38.92 -17.15 4.79
N VAL A 367 39.74 -17.73 5.66
CA VAL A 367 39.90 -19.18 5.77
C VAL A 367 39.29 -19.61 7.10
N VAL A 368 38.34 -20.53 7.04
CA VAL A 368 37.71 -21.10 8.23
C VAL A 368 38.01 -22.59 8.32
N GLY A 369 38.30 -23.07 9.53
CA GLY A 369 38.48 -24.49 9.81
C GLY A 369 37.14 -25.23 9.91
N GLU A 370 37.21 -26.54 10.14
CA GLU A 370 36.05 -27.45 10.20
C GLU A 370 34.99 -27.05 11.25
N THR A 371 35.41 -26.38 12.33
CA THR A 371 34.54 -25.91 13.42
C THR A 371 33.95 -24.51 13.17
N GLY A 372 34.35 -23.84 12.08
CA GLY A 372 34.00 -22.45 11.79
C GLY A 372 34.96 -21.42 12.39
N GLN A 373 36.03 -21.83 13.08
CA GLN A 373 37.06 -20.93 13.58
C GLN A 373 37.82 -20.25 12.43
N VAL A 374 38.10 -18.95 12.56
CA VAL A 374 38.89 -18.21 11.56
C VAL A 374 40.37 -18.56 11.73
N LEU A 375 40.99 -19.04 10.65
CA LEU A 375 42.40 -19.43 10.62
C LEU A 375 43.29 -18.33 10.04
N GLU A 376 42.83 -17.70 8.97
CA GLU A 376 43.57 -16.64 8.28
C GLU A 376 42.62 -15.74 7.47
N HIS A 377 43.04 -14.52 7.18
CA HIS A 377 42.36 -13.65 6.25
C HIS A 377 43.35 -12.79 5.46
N THR A 378 43.01 -12.45 4.22
CA THR A 378 43.83 -11.58 3.37
C THR A 378 42.95 -10.85 2.35
N THR A 379 43.57 -10.06 1.47
CA THR A 379 42.90 -9.41 0.35
C THR A 379 43.74 -9.54 -0.90
N ILE A 380 43.14 -10.06 -1.97
CA ILE A 380 43.76 -10.23 -3.27
C ILE A 380 43.14 -9.25 -4.27
N TYR A 381 43.87 -8.87 -5.32
CA TYR A 381 43.42 -7.89 -6.29
C TYR A 381 43.48 -8.40 -7.75
N PRO A 382 42.78 -9.51 -8.06
CA PRO A 382 42.80 -10.12 -9.39
C PRO A 382 42.20 -9.22 -10.48
N HIS A 383 41.29 -8.33 -10.10
CA HIS A 383 40.49 -7.52 -11.02
C HIS A 383 41.06 -6.11 -11.21
N ALA A 384 40.50 -5.37 -12.17
CA ALA A 384 40.79 -3.96 -12.35
C ALA A 384 40.59 -3.17 -11.03
N PRO A 385 41.40 -2.14 -10.74
CA PRO A 385 42.44 -1.57 -11.59
C PRO A 385 43.81 -2.25 -11.46
N LYS A 386 44.01 -3.17 -10.51
CA LYS A 386 45.34 -3.75 -10.25
C LYS A 386 45.67 -4.93 -11.17
N ASN A 387 44.66 -5.70 -11.58
CA ASN A 387 44.79 -6.82 -12.52
C ASN A 387 45.86 -7.87 -12.11
N GLN A 388 45.98 -8.15 -10.81
CA GLN A 388 46.98 -9.07 -10.25
C GLN A 388 46.44 -10.51 -10.24
N TRP A 389 46.18 -11.05 -11.42
CA TRP A 389 45.51 -12.34 -11.60
C TRP A 389 46.36 -13.51 -11.12
N ASP A 390 47.62 -13.57 -11.55
CA ASP A 390 48.52 -14.68 -11.21
C ASP A 390 48.99 -14.60 -9.75
N GLU A 391 49.21 -13.40 -9.21
CA GLU A 391 49.54 -13.22 -7.80
C GLU A 391 48.37 -13.64 -6.89
N ALA A 392 47.13 -13.40 -7.33
CA ALA A 392 45.96 -13.87 -6.62
C ALA A 392 45.87 -15.40 -6.60
N LYS A 393 46.14 -16.08 -7.73
CA LYS A 393 46.21 -17.56 -7.78
C LYS A 393 47.33 -18.11 -6.90
N ALA A 394 48.51 -17.47 -6.91
CA ALA A 394 49.63 -17.86 -6.06
C ALA A 394 49.29 -17.72 -4.56
N ALA A 395 48.59 -16.65 -4.17
CA ALA A 395 48.13 -16.46 -2.80
C ALA A 395 47.11 -17.54 -2.38
N LEU A 396 46.17 -17.90 -3.26
CA LEU A 396 45.23 -19.00 -3.01
C LEU A 396 45.96 -20.35 -2.87
N LYS A 397 46.96 -20.61 -3.72
CA LYS A 397 47.80 -21.81 -3.62
C LYS A 397 48.48 -21.92 -2.26
N ALA A 398 49.14 -20.85 -1.81
CA ALA A 398 49.82 -20.83 -0.51
C ALA A 398 48.86 -21.09 0.66
N ILE A 399 47.60 -20.63 0.56
CA ILE A 399 46.57 -20.91 1.56
C ILE A 399 46.19 -22.39 1.54
N CYS A 400 45.93 -22.99 0.37
CA CYS A 400 45.58 -24.42 0.24
C CYS A 400 46.73 -25.36 0.63
N GLU A 401 47.99 -24.93 0.48
CA GLU A 401 49.16 -25.69 0.96
C GLU A 401 49.29 -25.63 2.49
N LYS A 402 48.94 -24.50 3.10
CA LYS A 402 49.03 -24.29 4.55
C LYS A 402 47.87 -24.91 5.32
N PHE A 403 46.69 -24.91 4.73
CA PHE A 403 45.46 -25.42 5.34
C PHE A 403 44.82 -26.44 4.42
N THR A 404 44.42 -27.60 4.96
CA THR A 404 43.69 -28.62 4.21
C THR A 404 42.27 -28.15 3.89
N VAL A 405 42.12 -27.27 2.90
CA VAL A 405 40.84 -26.71 2.46
C VAL A 405 40.16 -27.70 1.53
N GLU A 406 38.86 -27.91 1.70
CA GLU A 406 38.05 -28.77 0.82
C GLU A 406 37.03 -27.98 0.00
N LEU A 407 36.68 -26.76 0.43
CA LEU A 407 35.62 -25.95 -0.18
C LEU A 407 36.08 -24.52 -0.43
N ILE A 408 35.57 -23.94 -1.52
CA ILE A 408 35.68 -22.50 -1.80
C ILE A 408 34.27 -21.94 -1.93
N ALA A 409 33.89 -21.04 -1.02
CA ALA A 409 32.63 -20.33 -1.04
C ALA A 409 32.83 -18.95 -1.69
N ILE A 410 32.06 -18.65 -2.74
CA ILE A 410 32.16 -17.38 -3.49
C ILE A 410 30.87 -16.59 -3.32
N GLY A 411 30.98 -15.35 -2.83
CA GLY A 411 29.84 -14.44 -2.76
C GLY A 411 29.28 -14.10 -4.15
N ASN A 412 27.96 -14.02 -4.28
CA ASN A 412 27.28 -13.71 -5.56
C ASN A 412 27.18 -12.20 -5.86
N GLY A 413 28.08 -11.40 -5.30
CA GLY A 413 28.08 -9.94 -5.39
C GLY A 413 28.73 -9.39 -6.67
N THR A 414 29.20 -8.14 -6.59
CA THR A 414 29.92 -7.47 -7.68
C THR A 414 31.24 -8.17 -7.97
N ALA A 415 31.54 -8.44 -9.25
CA ALA A 415 32.69 -9.21 -9.71
C ALA A 415 32.72 -10.70 -9.31
N SER A 416 31.56 -11.26 -8.95
CA SER A 416 31.42 -12.68 -8.63
C SER A 416 31.74 -13.58 -9.81
N ARG A 417 31.28 -13.24 -11.02
CA ARG A 417 31.56 -13.99 -12.26
C ARG A 417 33.06 -14.05 -12.56
N GLU A 418 33.76 -12.95 -12.39
CA GLU A 418 35.20 -12.86 -12.61
C GLU A 418 35.97 -13.62 -11.54
N THR A 419 35.50 -13.60 -10.29
CA THR A 419 36.11 -14.36 -9.18
C THR A 419 35.85 -15.86 -9.34
N ASP A 420 34.67 -16.26 -9.80
CA ASP A 420 34.35 -17.65 -10.15
C ASP A 420 35.27 -18.17 -11.26
N LYS A 421 35.50 -17.36 -12.29
CA LYS A 421 36.48 -17.68 -13.34
C LYS A 421 37.90 -17.86 -12.79
N LEU A 422 38.34 -16.98 -11.89
CA LEU A 422 39.64 -17.10 -11.21
C LEU A 422 39.77 -18.43 -10.47
N VAL A 423 38.76 -18.79 -9.68
CA VAL A 423 38.74 -20.04 -8.91
C VAL A 423 38.69 -21.26 -9.84
N ALA A 424 37.90 -21.23 -10.91
CA ALA A 424 37.82 -22.32 -11.87
C ALA A 424 39.14 -22.54 -12.63
N GLU A 425 39.88 -21.48 -12.95
CA GLU A 425 41.23 -21.58 -13.50
C GLU A 425 42.22 -22.13 -12.47
N PHE A 426 42.17 -21.63 -11.23
CA PHE A 426 43.01 -22.10 -10.13
C PHE A 426 42.85 -23.61 -9.86
N ILE A 427 41.61 -24.11 -9.75
CA ILE A 427 41.33 -25.55 -9.54
C ILE A 427 41.84 -26.39 -10.71
N ARG A 428 41.69 -25.90 -11.95
CA ARG A 428 42.19 -26.62 -13.14
C ARG A 428 43.71 -26.71 -13.18
N GLU A 429 44.39 -25.68 -12.71
CA GLU A 429 45.86 -25.62 -12.64
C GLU A 429 46.44 -26.39 -11.46
N ASN A 430 45.64 -26.67 -10.42
CA ASN A 430 46.09 -27.35 -9.20
C ASN A 430 45.08 -28.44 -8.76
N PRO A 431 44.89 -29.52 -9.54
CA PRO A 431 43.91 -30.57 -9.26
C PRO A 431 44.21 -31.42 -8.02
N GLU A 432 45.39 -31.26 -7.42
CA GLU A 432 45.81 -31.91 -6.18
C GLU A 432 45.14 -31.33 -4.91
N PHE A 433 44.56 -30.13 -5.02
CA PHE A 433 43.75 -29.49 -3.99
C PHE A 433 42.28 -29.51 -4.41
#